data_AF-X1TSY7-F1
#
_entry.id   AF-X1TSY7-F1
#
_cell.length_a   1.000
_cell.length_b   1.000
_cell.length_c   1.000
_cell.angle_alpha   90.00
_cell.angle_beta   90.00
_cell.angle_gamma   90.00
#
_symmetry.space_group_name_H-M   'P 1'
#
loop_
_entity.id
_entity.type
_entity.pdbx_description
1 polymer ?
#
loop_
_entity_poly.entity_id
_entity_poly.type
_entity_poly.pdbx_seq_one_letter_code
_entity_poly.pdbx_strand_id
1 'polypeptide(L)' 'GREFEQQVDDAKGDPRNPISQGEVEEKFIALAVRVLPEERAKKILKLISRLEELENAGDLMCCCKLNKED' A
#
# COMPACT_ATOMS: atom_id res chain seq x y z
N GLY A 1 -11.52 -34.37 -25.49
CA GLY A 1 -10.82 -33.77 -24.34
C GLY A 1 -11.77 -32.84 -23.62
N ARG A 2 -11.45 -32.38 -22.40
CA ARG A 2 -12.19 -31.27 -21.77
C ARG A 2 -11.38 -29.99 -21.97
N GLU A 3 -12.02 -28.96 -22.45
CA GLU A 3 -11.46 -27.61 -22.57
C GLU A 3 -12.25 -26.66 -21.68
N PHE A 4 -11.55 -25.69 -21.09
CA PHE A 4 -12.13 -24.64 -20.26
C PHE A 4 -11.55 -23.30 -20.74
N GLU A 5 -12.42 -22.31 -20.85
CA GLU A 5 -12.08 -20.96 -21.26
C GLU A 5 -12.69 -19.97 -20.26
N GLN A 6 -11.94 -18.93 -19.91
CA GLN A 6 -12.42 -17.81 -19.09
C GLN A 6 -11.81 -16.51 -19.61
N GLN A 7 -12.61 -15.44 -19.62
CA GLN A 7 -12.21 -14.09 -19.96
C GLN A 7 -12.58 -13.14 -18.82
N VAL A 8 -11.73 -12.14 -18.57
CA VAL A 8 -11.96 -11.07 -17.59
C VAL A 8 -11.76 -9.75 -18.30
N ASP A 9 -12.84 -9.01 -18.52
CA ASP A 9 -12.81 -7.72 -19.23
C ASP A 9 -12.29 -6.58 -18.36
N ASP A 10 -12.63 -6.59 -17.07
CA ASP A 10 -12.28 -5.56 -16.08
C ASP A 10 -11.47 -6.18 -14.95
N ALA A 11 -10.15 -6.18 -15.11
CA ALA A 11 -9.23 -6.69 -14.10
C ALA A 11 -9.35 -5.92 -12.78
N LYS A 12 -9.10 -6.58 -11.66
CA LYS A 12 -9.12 -5.93 -10.35
C LYS A 12 -8.07 -4.81 -10.28
N GLY A 13 -8.52 -3.61 -9.91
CA GLY A 13 -7.74 -2.38 -9.98
C GLY A 13 -8.01 -1.52 -11.22
N ASP A 14 -8.75 -2.02 -12.21
CA ASP A 14 -9.34 -1.19 -13.26
C ASP A 14 -10.29 -0.16 -12.62
N PRO A 15 -10.42 1.07 -13.15
CA PRO A 15 -11.40 2.04 -12.66
C PRO A 15 -12.85 1.50 -12.55
N ARG A 16 -13.21 0.51 -13.38
CA ARG A 16 -14.51 -0.17 -13.39
C ARG A 16 -14.60 -1.33 -12.37
N ASN A 17 -13.45 -1.81 -11.88
CA ASN A 17 -13.33 -2.83 -10.85
C ASN A 17 -12.29 -2.41 -9.79
N PRO A 18 -12.55 -1.31 -9.05
CA PRO A 18 -11.57 -0.72 -8.16
C PRO A 18 -11.20 -1.66 -7.02
N ILE A 19 -9.93 -1.64 -6.64
CA ILE A 19 -9.47 -2.27 -5.40
C ILE A 19 -10.08 -1.53 -4.20
N SER A 20 -10.53 -2.29 -3.21
CA SER A 20 -11.04 -1.70 -1.97
C SER A 20 -9.90 -1.05 -1.19
N GLN A 21 -10.27 -0.11 -0.31
CA GLN A 21 -9.31 0.58 0.55
C GLN A 21 -8.47 -0.41 1.38
N GLY A 22 -9.10 -1.44 1.97
CA GLY A 22 -8.39 -2.46 2.74
C GLY A 22 -7.38 -3.25 1.89
N GLU A 23 -7.72 -3.54 0.63
CA GLU A 23 -6.80 -4.25 -0.28
C GLU A 23 -5.63 -3.38 -0.73
N VAL A 24 -5.84 -2.06 -0.88
CA VAL A 24 -4.76 -1.09 -1.10
C VAL A 24 -3.82 -1.08 0.10
N GLU A 25 -4.37 -1.04 1.32
CA GLU A 25 -3.62 -1.03 2.57
C GLU A 25 -2.80 -2.31 2.77
N GLU A 26 -3.42 -3.48 2.58
CA GLU A 26 -2.75 -4.78 2.63
C GLU A 26 -1.61 -4.87 1.60
N LYS A 27 -1.87 -4.46 0.36
CA LYS A 27 -0.85 -4.42 -0.71
C LYS A 27 0.29 -3.48 -0.35
N PHE A 28 -0.01 -2.31 0.22
CA PHE A 28 1.00 -1.36 0.67
C PHE A 28 1.88 -1.98 1.75
N ILE A 29 1.31 -2.55 2.81
CA ILE A 29 2.07 -3.20 3.88
C ILE A 29 2.94 -4.32 3.31
N ALA A 30 2.38 -5.22 2.49
CA ALA A 30 3.11 -6.33 1.88
C ALA A 30 4.34 -5.88 1.06
N LEU A 31 4.25 -4.72 0.40
CA LEU A 31 5.38 -4.15 -0.35
C LEU A 31 6.37 -3.41 0.56
N ALA A 32 5.87 -2.63 1.52
CA ALA A 32 6.68 -1.79 2.39
C ALA A 32 7.55 -2.59 3.36
N VAL A 33 7.04 -3.71 3.92
CA VAL A 33 7.79 -4.54 4.88
C VAL A 33 9.05 -5.18 4.31
N ARG A 34 9.19 -5.21 2.98
CA ARG A 34 10.38 -5.72 2.28
C ARG A 34 11.60 -4.80 2.43
N VAL A 35 11.36 -3.53 2.78
CA VAL A 35 12.38 -2.47 2.85
C VAL A 35 12.26 -1.61 4.11
N LEU A 36 11.24 -1.82 4.95
CA LEU A 36 11.04 -1.10 6.19
C LEU A 36 10.56 -2.07 7.27
N PRO A 37 10.88 -1.83 8.55
CA PRO A 37 10.21 -2.52 9.65
C PRO A 37 8.69 -2.35 9.57
N GLU A 38 7.94 -3.40 9.90
CA GLU A 38 6.47 -3.41 9.81
C GLU A 38 5.81 -2.27 10.60
N GLU A 39 6.33 -1.96 11.78
CA GLU A 39 5.84 -0.84 12.59
C GLU A 39 6.00 0.52 11.89
N ARG A 40 7.06 0.71 11.10
CA ARG A 40 7.23 1.93 10.28
C ARG A 40 6.25 1.94 9.11
N ALA A 41 6.05 0.82 8.43
CA ALA A 41 5.06 0.71 7.36
C ALA A 41 3.65 1.04 7.86
N LYS A 42 3.24 0.48 9.00
CA LYS A 42 1.95 0.80 9.64
C LYS A 42 1.84 2.27 10.05
N LYS A 43 2.93 2.86 10.56
CA LYS A 43 2.95 4.29 10.90
C LYS A 43 2.78 5.16 9.66
N ILE A 44 3.44 4.83 8.55
CA ILE A 44 3.26 5.52 7.26
C ILE A 44 1.80 5.42 6.83
N LEU A 45 1.23 4.22 6.83
CA LEU A 45 -0.17 3.97 6.45
C LEU A 45 -1.15 4.85 7.24
N LYS A 46 -0.94 4.96 8.55
CA LYS A 46 -1.75 5.81 9.43
C LYS A 46 -1.61 7.31 9.14
N LEU A 47 -0.41 7.77 8.76
CA LEU A 47 -0.19 9.19 8.42
C LEU A 47 -0.82 9.53 7.06
N ILE A 48 -0.70 8.66 6.06
CA ILE A 48 -1.28 8.90 4.73
C ILE A 48 -2.82 8.80 4.73
N SER A 49 -3.41 8.00 5.64
CA SER A 49 -4.87 7.90 5.76
C SER A 49 -5.53 9.17 6.33
N ARG A 50 -4.73 10.12 6.82
CA ARG A 50 -5.16 11.41 7.39
C ARG A 50 -4.24 12.52 6.91
N LEU A 51 -3.83 12.45 5.65
CA LEU A 51 -2.79 13.32 5.10
C LEU A 51 -3.18 14.81 5.16
N GLU A 52 -4.48 15.10 5.07
CA GLU A 52 -5.08 16.42 5.20
C GLU A 52 -4.99 17.00 6.63
N GLU A 53 -4.85 16.14 7.65
CA GLU A 53 -4.67 16.55 9.05
C GLU A 53 -3.18 16.77 9.38
N LEU A 54 -2.26 16.46 8.46
CA LEU A 54 -0.82 16.51 8.72
C LEU A 54 -0.29 17.94 8.60
N GLU A 55 0.17 18.50 9.72
CA GLU A 55 0.75 19.86 9.77
C GLU A 55 2.11 19.95 9.06
N ASN A 56 2.88 18.86 9.03
CA ASN A 56 4.23 18.84 8.47
C ASN A 56 4.52 17.55 7.69
N ALA A 57 4.76 17.68 6.39
CA ALA A 57 5.15 16.57 5.52
C ALA A 57 6.48 15.88 5.96
N GLY A 58 7.34 16.59 6.71
CA GLY A 58 8.55 16.05 7.31
C GLY A 58 8.30 14.87 8.26
N ASP A 59 7.15 14.83 8.93
CA ASP A 59 6.79 13.75 9.85
C ASP A 59 6.57 12.42 9.10
N LEU A 60 5.94 12.50 7.92
CA LEU A 60 5.80 11.38 7.00
C LEU A 60 7.16 10.97 6.44
N MET A 61 7.94 11.95 5.95
CA MET A 61 9.25 11.69 5.33
C MET A 61 10.25 11.06 6.30
N CYS A 62 10.16 11.37 7.60
CA CYS A 62 10.99 10.74 8.63
C CYS A 62 10.74 9.23 8.72
N CYS A 63 9.48 8.80 8.52
CA CYS A 63 9.11 7.39 8.58
C CYS A 63 9.59 6.58 7.37
N CYS A 64 9.81 7.23 6.22
CA CYS A 64 10.27 6.60 4.98
C CYS A 64 11.80 6.37 4.93
N LYS A 65 12.57 6.92 5.88
CA LYS A 65 14.02 6.75 5.92
C LYS A 65 14.39 5.37 6.45
N LEU A 66 15.27 4.68 5.72
CA LEU A 66 16.04 3.57 6.24
C LEU A 66 17.06 4.13 7.25
N ASN A 67 17.18 3.51 8.43
CA ASN A 67 18.33 3.81 9.28
C ASN A 67 19.58 3.29 8.54
N LYS A 68 20.61 4.13 8.41
CA LYS A 68 21.95 3.63 8.08
C LYS A 68 22.40 2.82 9.27
N GLU A 69 22.40 1.49 9.15
CA GLU A 69 23.25 0.49 9.83
C GLU A 69 22.55 -0.89 9.73
N ASP A 70 22.95 -1.65 8.70
CA ASP A 70 23.08 -3.11 8.68
C ASP A 70 24.33 -3.43 7.85
#